data_AF-A0A7Z0NLK6-F1
#
_entry.id   AF-A0A7Z0NLK6-F1
#
_cell.length_a   1.000
_cell.length_b   1.000
_cell.length_c   1.000
_cell.angle_alpha   90.00
_cell.angle_beta   90.00
_cell.angle_gamma   90.00
#
_symmetry.space_group_name_H-M   'P 1'
#
loop_
_entity.id
_entity.type
_entity.pdbx_description
1 polymer ?
#
loop_
_entity_poly.entity_id
_entity_poly.type
_entity_poly.pdbx_seq_one_letter_code
_entity_poly.pdbx_strand_id
1 'polypeptide(L)' 'MRRITARLRGDAGMNTAEYAVGTLAAVAFAGLLLRVLTSDSVQAALTAIIDRALQ' A
#
# COMPACT_ATOMS: atom_id res chain seq x y z
N MET A 1 12.88 -31.53 23.82
CA MET A 1 13.61 -30.42 23.17
C MET A 1 13.06 -29.98 21.81
N ARG A 2 12.81 -30.87 20.84
CA ARG A 2 12.56 -30.53 19.42
C ARG A 2 11.31 -29.66 19.13
N ARG A 3 10.28 -29.68 19.99
CA ARG A 3 9.08 -28.83 19.86
C ARG A 3 9.32 -27.37 20.28
N ILE A 4 10.24 -27.13 21.22
CA ILE A 4 10.54 -25.78 21.73
C ILE A 4 11.33 -25.00 20.68
N THR A 5 12.33 -25.64 20.06
CA THR A 5 13.14 -25.02 19.00
C THR A 5 12.35 -24.73 17.72
N ALA A 6 11.27 -25.47 17.43
CA ALA A 6 10.38 -25.19 16.31
C ALA A 6 9.51 -23.93 16.54
N ARG A 7 8.98 -23.76 17.77
CA ARG A 7 8.20 -22.56 18.14
C ARG A 7 9.06 -21.30 18.15
N LEU A 8 10.26 -21.37 18.72
CA LEU A 8 11.19 -20.23 18.76
C LEU A 8 11.66 -19.77 17.37
N ARG A 9 11.74 -20.69 16.39
CA ARG A 9 11.98 -20.32 14.98
C ARG A 9 10.78 -19.65 14.32
N GLY A 10 9.56 -20.01 14.72
CA GLY A 10 8.32 -19.36 14.26
C GLY A 10 8.20 -17.92 14.77
N ASP A 11 8.51 -17.68 16.04
CA ASP A 11 8.45 -16.33 16.64
C ASP A 11 9.46 -15.35 16.02
N ALA A 12 10.65 -15.82 15.65
CA ALA A 12 11.64 -15.00 14.95
C ALA A 12 11.20 -14.58 13.53
N GLY A 13 10.47 -15.45 12.82
CA GLY A 13 9.94 -15.17 11.48
C GLY A 13 8.62 -14.42 11.46
N MET A 14 7.86 -14.47 12.56
CA MET A 14 6.55 -13.80 12.70
C MET A 14 6.69 -12.28 12.57
N ASN A 15 7.65 -11.68 13.27
CA ASN A 15 7.88 -10.23 13.23
C ASN A 15 8.32 -9.75 11.82
N THR A 16 9.21 -10.47 11.13
CA THR A 16 9.62 -10.12 9.76
C THR A 16 8.50 -10.30 8.73
N ALA A 17 7.65 -11.32 8.89
CA ALA A 17 6.51 -11.55 8.02
C ALA A 17 5.45 -10.44 8.15
N GLU A 18 5.19 -9.96 9.36
CA GLU A 18 4.25 -8.85 9.61
C GLU A 18 4.68 -7.57 8.89
N TYR A 19 5.95 -7.18 8.99
CA TYR A 19 6.48 -6.01 8.27
C TYR A 19 6.42 -6.18 6.74
N ALA A 20 6.72 -7.39 6.24
CA ALA A 20 6.63 -7.67 4.81
C ALA A 20 5.19 -7.56 4.30
N VAL A 21 4.23 -8.15 5.02
CA VAL A 21 2.80 -8.07 4.67
C VAL A 21 2.28 -6.63 4.78
N GLY A 22 2.65 -5.90 5.82
CA GLY A 22 2.28 -4.49 5.98
C GLY A 22 2.80 -3.63 4.82
N THR A 23 4.04 -3.86 4.38
CA THR A 23 4.62 -3.16 3.22
C THR A 23 3.88 -3.52 1.93
N LEU A 24 3.60 -4.81 1.69
CA LEU A 24 2.85 -5.25 0.52
C LEU A 24 1.44 -4.66 0.49
N ALA A 25 0.76 -4.62 1.63
CA ALA A 25 -0.56 -4.01 1.74
C ALA A 25 -0.52 -2.51 1.40
N ALA A 26 0.46 -1.78 1.93
CA ALA A 26 0.65 -0.36 1.63
C ALA A 26 0.94 -0.12 0.13
N VAL A 27 1.81 -0.92 -0.48
CA VAL A 27 2.14 -0.82 -1.91
C VAL A 27 0.94 -1.14 -2.79
N ALA A 28 0.16 -2.18 -2.46
CA ALA A 28 -1.06 -2.52 -3.19
C ALA A 28 -2.09 -1.37 -3.14
N PHE A 29 -2.26 -0.76 -1.95
CA PHE A 29 -3.14 0.40 -1.78
C PHE A 29 -2.64 1.62 -2.56
N ALA A 30 -1.33 1.90 -2.55
CA ALA A 30 -0.73 2.95 -3.36
C ALA A 30 -0.96 2.72 -4.86
N GLY A 31 -0.89 1.47 -5.33
CA GLY A 31 -1.22 1.11 -6.70
C GLY A 31 -2.68 1.39 -7.07
N LEU A 32 -3.62 1.12 -6.15
CA LEU A 32 -5.03 1.47 -6.33
C LEU A 32 -5.22 2.98 -6.41
N LEU A 33 -4.61 3.74 -5.48
CA LEU A 33 -4.67 5.21 -5.48
C LEU A 33 -4.09 5.79 -6.76
N LEU A 34 -2.95 5.28 -7.23
CA LEU A 34 -2.36 5.72 -8.49
C LEU A 34 -3.36 5.54 -9.63
N ARG A 35 -4.01 4.37 -9.72
CA ARG A 35 -4.99 4.09 -10.78
C ARG A 35 -6.21 5.02 -10.72
N VAL A 36 -6.66 5.38 -9.51
CA VAL A 36 -7.73 6.37 -9.31
C VAL A 36 -7.27 7.75 -9.77
N LEU A 37 -6.09 8.20 -9.32
CA LEU A 37 -5.55 9.52 -9.65
C LEU A 37 -5.27 9.68 -11.15
N THR A 38 -4.87 8.59 -11.83
CA THR A 38 -4.63 8.59 -13.27
C THR A 38 -5.89 8.34 -14.09
N SER A 39 -7.07 8.19 -13.48
CA SER A 39 -8.31 8.01 -14.23
C SER A 39 -8.74 9.30 -14.93
N ASP A 40 -9.39 9.18 -16.09
CA ASP A 40 -9.83 10.32 -16.89
C ASP A 40 -10.76 11.26 -16.12
N SER A 41 -11.64 10.70 -15.28
CA SER A 41 -12.58 11.49 -14.47
C SER A 41 -11.88 12.36 -13.42
N VAL A 42 -10.87 11.81 -12.73
CA VAL A 42 -10.11 12.55 -11.71
C VAL A 42 -9.22 13.60 -12.38
N GLN A 43 -8.54 13.25 -13.47
CA GLN A 43 -7.72 14.20 -14.21
C GLN A 43 -8.58 15.37 -14.74
N ALA A 44 -9.72 15.09 -15.37
CA ALA A 44 -10.63 16.13 -15.87
C ALA A 44 -11.14 17.06 -14.75
N ALA A 45 -11.49 16.49 -13.59
CA ALA A 45 -11.91 17.29 -12.44
C ALA A 45 -10.80 18.22 -11.93
N LEU A 46 -9.56 17.73 -11.86
CA LEU A 46 -8.40 18.54 -11.45
C LEU A 46 -8.10 19.64 -12.47
N THR A 47 -8.13 19.33 -13.77
CA THR A 47 -7.97 20.33 -14.84
C THR A 47 -9.02 21.42 -14.73
N ALA A 48 -10.29 21.06 -14.54
CA ALA A 48 -11.37 22.05 -14.40
C ALA A 48 -11.17 22.99 -13.20
N ILE A 49 -10.64 22.48 -12.09
CA ILE A 49 -10.30 23.31 -10.92
C ILE A 49 -9.17 24.30 -11.26
N ILE A 50 -8.14 23.84 -11.96
CA ILE A 50 -7.00 24.67 -12.37
C ILE A 50 -7.46 25.75 -13.36
N ASP A 51 -8.23 25.38 -14.39
CA ASP A 51 -8.74 26.32 -15.39
C ASP A 51 -9.57 27.42 -14.74
N ARG A 52 -10.46 27.06 -13.81
CA ARG A 52 -11.26 28.02 -13.04
C ARG A 52 -10.41 28.97 -12.21
N ALA A 53 -9.25 28.53 -11.73
CA ALA A 53 -8.35 29.36 -10.94
C ALA A 53 -7.49 30.32 -11.78
N LEU A 54 -7.35 30.04 -13.09
CA LEU A 54 -6.54 30.84 -14.02
C LEU A 54 -7.34 31.90 -14.79
N GLN A 55 -8.67 31.79 -14.82
CA GLN A 55 -9.58 32.79 -15.40
C GLN A 55 -9.93 33.88 -14.38
#